data_AF-A0A369T1C5-F1
#
_entry.id   AF-A0A369T1C5-F1
#
_cell.length_a   1.000
_cell.length_b   1.000
_cell.length_c   1.000
_cell.angle_alpha   90.00
_cell.angle_beta   90.00
_cell.angle_gamma   90.00
#
_symmetry.space_group_name_H-M   'P 1'
#
loop_
_entity.id
_entity.type
_entity.pdbx_description
1 polymer ?
#
loop_
_entity_poly.entity_id
_entity_poly.type
_entity_poly.pdbx_seq_one_letter_code
_entity_poly.pdbx_strand_id
1 'polypeptide(L)'
;EIRESFRNLRPFDYSRAQAGWTRRVVDLEWGANISRGLTLSARRKGWVRLLSSGRVQGPTLSMIVRREREIRGFTPRKYYRVIVRVDRGFSLELLPPKGESRIWSQDYASRAAEVVRGMTLRARVSSEERRLRPPPPFDGTSLQVEVSLLTGLTPKMIADRSSGIAQRLYELGLISYIGTESQRYPRNWSRDDFLGMVRLIASYPPLRDEAGFVLANMRSEAVEGKKDDPAHPAIHVVGVPEGELEGKHREVYEIIARRNLATLSPDALVRRIRVDAEVGEFTFRASGQTVVEEGWLRVYPYAKREVRIPDLADGEELRVLDVRVEEMETQPPKRYSQVSLIKEMERLGLGTKNTRIQIIDTLKERGYVEGRSLKPTRLGEAVIEVLEEFVPSLTNPELTASLERGMNEIEIGRLDPGVFIRESLGRLSEIMEEFKRNESLISERLYGALLECKSSSSFECPKCGGTLNLRRSSYGLFLVCSNFPEGCDVKYNLLKGERLAEGRCSCGLPLVRGKVKTKAGRERAYLRCISNCESTPVRCARCGGPMSAKLGRFGVYLRCGNCGSTNFFRVRRQ
;
A
#
# COMPACT_ATOMS: atom_id res chain seq x y z
N GLU A 1 -14.60 24.03 20.61
CA GLU A 1 -13.81 22.85 21.02
C GLU A 1 -12.84 23.12 22.18
N ILE A 2 -11.65 23.72 21.98
CA ILE A 2 -10.63 23.83 23.06
C ILE A 2 -11.19 24.45 24.36
N ARG A 3 -11.85 25.61 24.27
CA ARG A 3 -12.46 26.27 25.44
C ARG A 3 -13.55 25.44 26.11
N GLU A 4 -14.28 24.65 25.34
CA GLU A 4 -15.37 23.80 25.83
C GLU A 4 -14.82 22.56 26.54
N SER A 5 -13.82 21.89 25.97
CA SER A 5 -13.12 20.78 26.63
C SER A 5 -12.48 21.19 27.95
N PHE A 6 -11.93 22.41 28.02
CA PHE A 6 -11.37 22.95 29.26
C PHE A 6 -12.44 23.24 30.33
N ARG A 7 -13.65 23.64 29.92
CA ARG A 7 -14.77 23.85 30.86
C ARG A 7 -15.35 22.53 31.36
N ASN A 8 -15.30 21.48 30.55
CA ASN A 8 -15.91 20.18 30.83
C ASN A 8 -14.86 19.09 31.13
N LEU A 9 -14.00 19.33 32.12
CA LEU A 9 -12.98 18.36 32.54
C LEU A 9 -13.61 17.07 33.06
N ARG A 10 -13.05 15.93 32.65
CA ARG A 10 -13.47 14.61 33.11
C ARG A 10 -12.50 14.08 34.19
N PRO A 11 -12.97 13.25 35.13
CA PRO A 11 -12.07 12.55 36.05
C PRO A 11 -11.11 11.63 35.29
N PHE A 12 -9.97 11.32 35.91
CA PHE A 12 -8.99 10.42 35.32
C PHE A 12 -9.53 8.98 35.23
N ASP A 13 -9.42 8.38 34.04
CA ASP A 13 -9.91 7.03 33.77
C ASP A 13 -8.81 5.99 34.00
N TYR A 14 -8.80 5.40 35.20
CA TYR A 14 -7.78 4.43 35.62
C TYR A 14 -7.84 3.13 34.82
N SER A 15 -9.04 2.59 34.55
CA SER A 15 -9.19 1.34 33.80
C SER A 15 -8.65 1.47 32.38
N ARG A 16 -8.95 2.62 31.74
CA ARG A 16 -8.40 2.94 30.43
C ARG A 16 -6.88 3.14 30.44
N ALA A 17 -6.36 3.78 31.48
CA ALA A 17 -4.91 3.91 31.66
C ALA A 17 -4.23 2.54 31.85
N GLN A 18 -4.83 1.65 32.64
CA GLN A 18 -4.34 0.28 32.85
C GLN A 18 -4.40 -0.55 31.56
N ALA A 19 -5.47 -0.47 30.77
CA ALA A 19 -5.55 -1.12 29.46
C ALA A 19 -4.41 -0.64 28.53
N GLY A 20 -4.14 0.67 28.52
CA GLY A 20 -3.01 1.25 27.79
C GLY A 20 -1.64 0.73 28.27
N TRP A 21 -1.45 0.64 29.58
CA TRP A 21 -0.23 0.09 30.19
C TRP A 21 -0.03 -1.40 29.86
N THR A 22 -1.06 -2.22 30.02
CA THR A 22 -1.03 -3.65 29.71
C THR A 22 -0.71 -3.89 28.23
N ARG A 23 -1.32 -3.11 27.32
CA ARG A 23 -0.98 -3.16 25.89
C ARG A 23 0.50 -2.86 25.67
N ARG A 24 1.05 -1.84 26.32
CA ARG A 24 2.48 -1.49 26.22
C ARG A 24 3.39 -2.63 26.69
N VAL A 25 3.08 -3.26 27.82
CA VAL A 25 3.88 -4.37 28.37
C VAL A 25 3.84 -5.56 27.43
N VAL A 26 2.65 -6.02 27.05
CA VAL A 26 2.49 -7.21 26.19
C VAL A 26 3.12 -7.00 24.81
N ASP A 27 2.91 -5.84 24.19
CA ASP A 27 3.50 -5.53 22.88
C ASP A 27 5.03 -5.47 22.94
N LEU A 28 5.59 -4.91 24.01
CA LEU A 28 7.03 -4.85 24.22
C LEU A 28 7.62 -6.24 24.42
N GLU A 29 7.05 -7.04 25.33
CA GLU A 29 7.61 -8.35 25.67
C GLU A 29 7.53 -9.32 24.49
N TRP A 30 6.37 -9.45 23.84
CA TRP A 30 6.24 -10.29 22.65
C TRP A 30 7.13 -9.80 21.51
N GLY A 31 7.09 -8.50 21.23
CA GLY A 31 7.87 -7.91 20.14
C GLY A 31 9.38 -8.06 20.36
N ALA A 32 9.87 -7.71 21.55
CA ALA A 32 11.29 -7.73 21.87
C ALA A 32 11.85 -9.15 21.94
N ASN A 33 11.17 -10.09 22.62
CA ASN A 33 11.68 -11.44 22.79
C ASN A 33 11.74 -12.19 21.45
N ILE A 34 10.69 -12.10 20.63
CA ILE A 34 10.67 -12.76 19.32
C ILE A 34 11.67 -12.11 18.35
N SER A 35 11.73 -10.77 18.31
CA SER A 35 12.70 -10.05 17.48
C SER A 35 14.14 -10.38 17.88
N ARG A 36 14.43 -10.48 19.18
CA ARG A 36 15.74 -10.89 19.70
C ARG A 36 16.01 -12.35 19.37
N GLY A 37 15.06 -13.26 19.55
CA GLY A 37 15.18 -14.66 19.17
C GLY A 37 15.59 -14.80 17.71
N LEU A 38 14.77 -14.30 16.78
CA LEU A 38 15.06 -14.31 15.34
C LEU A 38 16.44 -13.72 15.01
N THR A 39 16.75 -12.54 15.57
CA THR A 39 17.99 -11.83 15.26
C THR A 39 19.22 -12.55 15.82
N LEU A 40 19.17 -13.03 17.06
CA LEU A 40 20.29 -13.70 17.71
C LEU A 40 20.56 -15.05 17.04
N SER A 41 19.52 -15.84 16.74
CA SER A 41 19.66 -17.10 16.00
C SER A 41 20.32 -16.86 14.64
N ALA A 42 19.84 -15.88 13.86
CA ALA A 42 20.44 -15.55 12.58
C ALA A 42 21.88 -15.01 12.70
N ARG A 43 22.22 -14.31 13.80
CA ARG A 43 23.57 -13.77 14.05
C ARG A 43 24.62 -14.81 14.37
N ARG A 44 24.22 -16.02 14.79
CA ARG A 44 25.17 -17.11 15.06
C ARG A 44 26.03 -17.47 13.85
N LYS A 45 25.48 -17.40 12.64
CA LYS A 45 26.20 -17.71 11.39
C LYS A 45 26.80 -16.48 10.69
N GLY A 46 26.40 -15.27 11.06
CA GLY A 46 27.00 -14.05 10.52
C GLY A 46 26.20 -12.79 10.77
N TRP A 47 26.72 -11.63 10.38
CA TRP A 47 26.02 -10.36 10.61
C TRP A 47 24.72 -10.27 9.79
N VAL A 48 23.62 -9.97 10.48
CA VAL A 48 22.31 -9.69 9.88
C VAL A 48 21.74 -8.38 10.40
N ARG A 49 20.91 -7.72 9.58
CA ARG A 49 20.08 -6.60 10.06
C ARG A 49 19.13 -7.12 11.14
N LEU A 50 18.75 -6.24 12.06
CA LEU A 50 17.74 -6.56 13.07
C LEU A 50 16.49 -7.11 12.37
N LEU A 51 16.16 -8.36 12.67
CA LEU A 51 14.93 -9.03 12.30
C LEU A 51 13.90 -8.69 13.37
N SER A 52 12.71 -8.29 12.95
CA SER A 52 11.59 -8.04 13.86
C SER A 52 10.36 -8.85 13.50
N SER A 53 9.59 -9.18 14.51
CA SER A 53 8.21 -9.65 14.37
C SER A 53 7.43 -9.23 15.61
N GLY A 54 6.12 -9.32 15.53
CA GLY A 54 5.20 -8.96 16.61
C GLY A 54 3.76 -9.19 16.17
N ARG A 55 2.81 -9.01 17.10
CA ARG A 55 1.41 -9.39 16.90
C ARG A 55 0.77 -8.87 15.61
N VAL A 56 1.16 -7.69 15.13
CA VAL A 56 0.66 -7.14 13.86
C VAL A 56 1.63 -7.32 12.70
N GLN A 57 2.94 -7.21 12.94
CA GLN A 57 3.96 -7.36 11.88
C GLN A 57 3.95 -8.78 11.28
N GLY A 58 3.87 -9.80 12.14
CA GLY A 58 3.88 -11.20 11.75
C GLY A 58 2.70 -11.60 10.87
N PRO A 59 1.44 -11.37 11.28
CA PRO A 59 0.28 -11.70 10.45
C PRO A 59 0.24 -10.88 9.16
N THR A 60 0.66 -9.61 9.21
CA THR A 60 0.73 -8.76 8.01
C THR A 60 1.74 -9.31 7.00
N LEU A 61 2.92 -9.73 7.45
CA LEU A 61 3.91 -10.36 6.58
C LEU A 61 3.41 -11.72 6.07
N SER A 62 2.74 -12.51 6.91
CA SER A 62 2.14 -13.79 6.53
C SER A 62 1.11 -13.62 5.41
N MET A 63 0.25 -12.59 5.48
CA MET A 63 -0.70 -12.27 4.40
C MET A 63 -0.01 -12.01 3.06
N ILE A 64 1.12 -11.30 3.06
CA ILE A 64 1.90 -11.01 1.86
C ILE A 64 2.55 -12.29 1.32
N VAL A 65 3.12 -13.13 2.19
CA VAL A 65 3.73 -14.40 1.82
C VAL A 65 2.69 -15.38 1.26
N ARG A 66 1.53 -15.53 1.90
CA ARG A 66 0.43 -16.35 1.42
C ARG A 66 -0.06 -15.91 0.04
N ARG A 67 -0.25 -14.61 -0.17
CA ARG A 67 -0.60 -14.07 -1.50
C ARG A 67 0.47 -14.40 -2.55
N GLU A 68 1.75 -14.35 -2.22
CA GLU A 68 2.80 -14.73 -3.17
C GLU A 68 2.82 -16.25 -3.44
N ARG A 69 2.55 -17.09 -2.43
CA ARG A 69 2.36 -18.54 -2.60
C ARG A 69 1.17 -18.84 -3.52
N GLU A 70 0.03 -18.17 -3.32
CA GLU A 70 -1.15 -18.25 -4.20
C GLU A 70 -0.79 -17.88 -5.65
N ILE A 71 -0.02 -16.80 -5.85
CA ILE A 71 0.40 -16.37 -7.19
C ILE A 71 1.32 -17.41 -7.84
N ARG A 72 2.28 -17.97 -7.10
CA ARG A 72 3.24 -18.95 -7.64
C ARG A 72 2.60 -20.31 -7.92
N GLY A 73 1.64 -20.72 -7.11
CA GLY A 73 0.87 -21.95 -7.30
C GLY A 73 -0.28 -21.83 -8.29
N PHE A 74 -0.55 -20.63 -8.81
CA PHE A 74 -1.65 -20.40 -9.73
C PHE A 74 -1.35 -20.97 -11.11
N THR A 75 -2.21 -21.85 -11.59
CA THR A 75 -2.17 -22.35 -12.97
C THR A 75 -3.26 -21.63 -13.77
N PRO A 76 -2.91 -20.83 -14.80
CA PRO A 76 -3.88 -20.22 -15.68
C PRO A 76 -4.78 -21.26 -16.33
N ARG A 77 -6.07 -20.97 -16.37
CA ARG A 77 -7.09 -21.76 -17.07
C ARG A 77 -7.64 -20.91 -18.20
N LYS A 78 -7.67 -21.47 -19.40
CA LYS A 78 -8.28 -20.82 -20.56
C LYS A 78 -9.79 -20.69 -20.37
N TYR A 79 -10.33 -19.56 -20.76
CA TYR A 79 -11.76 -19.31 -20.89
C TYR A 79 -12.01 -18.44 -22.11
N TYR A 80 -13.24 -18.40 -22.57
CA TYR A 80 -13.61 -17.71 -23.79
C TYR A 80 -14.56 -16.56 -23.49
N ARG A 81 -14.49 -15.51 -24.29
CA ARG A 81 -15.50 -14.45 -24.35
C ARG A 81 -16.03 -14.38 -25.77
N VAL A 82 -17.33 -14.22 -25.93
CA VAL A 82 -17.95 -13.99 -27.24
C VAL A 82 -18.55 -12.59 -27.23
N ILE A 83 -18.00 -11.71 -28.06
CA ILE A 83 -18.39 -10.30 -28.16
C ILE A 83 -19.10 -10.11 -29.50
N VAL A 84 -20.32 -9.60 -29.45
CA VAL A 84 -21.17 -9.35 -30.62
C VAL A 84 -21.36 -7.84 -30.77
N ARG A 85 -20.80 -7.26 -31.83
CA ARG A 85 -21.01 -5.84 -32.15
C ARG A 85 -22.30 -5.70 -32.95
N VAL A 86 -23.13 -4.74 -32.57
CA VAL A 86 -24.41 -4.44 -33.23
C VAL A 86 -24.38 -3.07 -33.90
N ASP A 87 -25.30 -2.84 -34.83
CA ASP A 87 -25.45 -1.60 -35.60
C ASP A 87 -25.81 -0.36 -34.78
N ARG A 88 -26.23 -0.54 -33.52
CA ARG A 88 -26.50 0.53 -32.55
C ARG A 88 -25.27 1.05 -31.79
N GLY A 89 -24.05 0.69 -32.20
CA GLY A 89 -22.82 1.29 -31.66
C GLY A 89 -22.39 0.80 -30.26
N PHE A 90 -22.92 -0.34 -29.80
CA PHE A 90 -22.45 -1.02 -28.60
C PHE A 90 -22.17 -2.50 -28.89
N SER A 91 -21.76 -3.26 -27.88
CA SER A 91 -21.51 -4.70 -28.00
C SER A 91 -22.19 -5.48 -26.88
N LEU A 92 -22.73 -6.63 -27.24
CA LEU A 92 -23.24 -7.64 -26.32
C LEU A 92 -22.14 -8.65 -26.02
N GLU A 93 -22.12 -9.21 -24.82
CA GLU A 93 -21.22 -10.28 -24.43
C GLU A 93 -22.03 -11.53 -24.04
N LEU A 94 -21.58 -12.70 -24.49
CA LEU A 94 -22.20 -13.98 -24.13
C LEU A 94 -22.04 -14.25 -22.63
N LEU A 95 -23.14 -14.62 -21.99
CA LEU A 95 -23.16 -15.07 -20.61
C LEU A 95 -22.62 -16.49 -20.50
N PRO A 96 -21.96 -16.82 -19.38
CA PRO A 96 -21.55 -18.19 -19.13
C PRO A 96 -22.76 -19.13 -19.00
N PRO A 97 -22.57 -20.43 -19.23
CA PRO A 97 -23.57 -21.45 -18.93
C PRO A 97 -24.10 -21.33 -17.49
N LYS A 98 -25.34 -21.76 -17.26
CA LYS A 98 -25.97 -21.66 -15.93
C LYS A 98 -25.12 -22.38 -14.88
N GLY A 99 -24.79 -21.66 -13.80
CA GLY A 99 -23.97 -22.16 -12.69
C GLY A 99 -22.46 -21.97 -12.88
N GLU A 100 -22.02 -21.55 -14.06
CA GLU A 100 -20.62 -21.26 -14.36
C GLU A 100 -20.31 -19.77 -14.19
N SER A 101 -19.07 -19.47 -13.79
CA SER A 101 -18.59 -18.07 -13.68
C SER A 101 -18.00 -17.53 -14.99
N ARG A 102 -17.59 -18.42 -15.90
CA ARG A 102 -16.93 -18.12 -17.19
C ARG A 102 -17.27 -19.20 -18.22
N ILE A 103 -17.02 -18.92 -19.50
CA ILE A 103 -17.18 -19.89 -20.58
C ILE A 103 -15.89 -20.70 -20.70
N TRP A 104 -15.85 -21.91 -20.16
CA TRP A 104 -14.65 -22.75 -20.21
C TRP A 104 -14.51 -23.58 -21.50
N SER A 105 -15.64 -23.84 -22.17
CA SER A 105 -15.68 -24.66 -23.38
C SER A 105 -15.52 -23.81 -24.64
N GLN A 106 -14.51 -24.15 -25.44
CA GLN A 106 -14.32 -23.55 -26.77
C GLN A 106 -15.49 -23.87 -27.70
N ASP A 107 -16.01 -25.10 -27.62
CA ASP A 107 -17.15 -25.53 -28.41
C ASP A 107 -18.39 -24.69 -28.10
N TYR A 108 -18.70 -24.45 -26.82
CA TYR A 108 -19.82 -23.61 -26.42
C TYR A 108 -19.69 -22.18 -26.98
N ALA A 109 -18.49 -21.60 -26.88
CA ALA A 109 -18.22 -20.27 -27.42
C ALA A 109 -18.32 -20.22 -28.96
N SER A 110 -17.85 -21.27 -29.63
CA SER A 110 -17.87 -21.35 -31.10
C SER A 110 -19.29 -21.54 -31.63
N ARG A 111 -20.08 -22.45 -31.03
CA ARG A 111 -21.50 -22.64 -31.37
C ARG A 111 -22.30 -21.36 -31.18
N ALA A 112 -22.10 -20.66 -30.06
CA ALA A 112 -22.76 -19.38 -29.81
C ALA A 112 -22.40 -18.33 -30.87
N ALA A 113 -21.12 -18.25 -31.25
CA ALA A 113 -20.64 -17.29 -32.24
C ALA A 113 -21.14 -17.59 -33.66
N GLU A 114 -21.24 -18.86 -34.05
CA GLU A 114 -21.78 -19.29 -35.33
C GLU A 114 -23.27 -19.00 -35.45
N VAL A 115 -24.04 -19.34 -34.40
CA VAL A 115 -25.49 -19.15 -34.39
C VAL A 115 -25.87 -17.70 -34.62
N VAL A 116 -25.18 -16.73 -34.01
CA VAL A 116 -25.54 -15.30 -34.12
C VAL A 116 -24.93 -14.58 -35.32
N ARG A 117 -24.01 -15.22 -36.06
CA ARG A 117 -23.30 -14.56 -37.16
C ARG A 117 -24.28 -14.22 -38.29
N GLY A 118 -24.36 -12.94 -38.64
CA GLY A 118 -25.25 -12.45 -39.70
C GLY A 118 -26.73 -12.41 -39.32
N MET A 119 -27.09 -12.68 -38.06
CA MET A 119 -28.47 -12.56 -37.58
C MET A 119 -28.85 -11.11 -37.29
N THR A 120 -30.16 -10.91 -37.19
CA THR A 120 -30.75 -9.75 -36.50
C THR A 120 -31.32 -10.26 -35.18
N LEU A 121 -30.80 -9.74 -34.07
CA LEU A 121 -31.18 -10.14 -32.73
C LEU A 121 -32.35 -9.30 -32.24
N ARG A 122 -33.27 -9.89 -31.48
CA ARG A 122 -34.34 -9.14 -30.82
C ARG A 122 -33.91 -8.77 -29.40
N ALA A 123 -33.87 -7.49 -29.10
CA ALA A 123 -33.50 -6.98 -27.79
C ALA A 123 -34.64 -7.17 -26.77
N ARG A 124 -34.33 -7.76 -25.63
CA ARG A 124 -35.10 -7.63 -24.39
C ARG A 124 -34.48 -6.53 -23.56
N VAL A 125 -35.18 -5.42 -23.40
CA VAL A 125 -34.64 -4.21 -22.74
C VAL A 125 -35.29 -4.06 -21.37
N SER A 126 -34.46 -3.97 -20.34
CA SER A 126 -34.90 -3.58 -19.00
C SER A 126 -34.14 -2.34 -18.56
N SER A 127 -34.86 -1.32 -18.12
CA SER A 127 -34.27 -0.10 -17.55
C SER A 127 -34.78 0.11 -16.13
N GLU A 128 -33.86 0.36 -15.20
CA GLU A 128 -34.19 0.77 -13.83
C GLU A 128 -33.53 2.11 -13.53
N GLU A 129 -34.30 3.03 -12.96
CA GLU A 129 -33.74 4.21 -12.32
C GLU A 129 -33.42 3.91 -10.87
N ARG A 130 -32.23 4.30 -10.44
CA ARG A 130 -31.76 4.07 -9.09
C ARG A 130 -31.14 5.34 -8.54
N ARG A 131 -31.59 5.74 -7.35
CA ARG A 131 -30.90 6.77 -6.56
C ARG A 131 -29.58 6.22 -6.03
N LEU A 132 -28.51 6.93 -6.31
CA LEU A 132 -27.17 6.67 -5.83
C LEU A 132 -26.84 7.68 -4.73
N ARG A 133 -26.76 7.17 -3.49
CA ARG A 133 -26.32 7.97 -2.35
C ARG A 133 -24.82 8.31 -2.44
N PRO A 134 -24.40 9.48 -1.93
CA PRO A 134 -22.99 9.80 -1.80
C PRO A 134 -22.28 8.81 -0.87
N PRO A 135 -20.97 8.62 -1.05
CA PRO A 135 -20.16 7.92 -0.06
C PRO A 135 -20.13 8.69 1.27
N PRO A 136 -19.96 8.00 2.41
CA PRO A 136 -19.94 8.64 3.72
C PRO A 136 -18.70 9.57 3.88
N PRO A 137 -18.69 10.44 4.90
CA PRO A 137 -17.50 11.23 5.22
C PRO A 137 -16.33 10.30 5.54
N PHE A 138 -15.12 10.83 5.40
CA PHE A 138 -13.92 10.04 5.60
C PHE A 138 -13.74 9.65 7.07
N ASP A 139 -13.48 8.36 7.30
CA ASP A 139 -12.68 7.91 8.44
C ASP A 139 -11.18 7.99 8.09
N GLY A 140 -10.29 7.74 9.07
CA GLY A 140 -8.84 7.79 8.84
C GLY A 140 -8.31 6.79 7.79
N THR A 141 -8.97 5.65 7.61
CA THR A 141 -8.55 4.62 6.65
C THR A 141 -8.99 4.96 5.22
N SER A 142 -10.28 5.29 5.05
CA SER A 142 -10.89 5.67 3.79
C SER A 142 -10.26 6.94 3.21
N LEU A 143 -9.86 7.90 4.07
CA LEU A 143 -9.05 9.04 3.64
C LEU A 143 -7.75 8.58 2.96
N GLN A 144 -6.95 7.76 3.66
CA GLN A 144 -5.67 7.28 3.15
C GLN A 144 -5.83 6.50 1.84
N VAL A 145 -6.85 5.65 1.78
CA VAL A 145 -7.15 4.83 0.60
C VAL A 145 -7.50 5.69 -0.60
N GLU A 146 -8.48 6.57 -0.46
CA GLU A 146 -9.08 7.26 -1.61
C GLU A 146 -8.18 8.38 -2.10
N VAL A 147 -7.61 9.16 -1.18
CA VAL A 147 -6.61 10.18 -1.53
C VAL A 147 -5.41 9.53 -2.21
N SER A 148 -4.94 8.35 -1.76
CA SER A 148 -3.83 7.65 -2.43
C SER A 148 -4.16 7.26 -3.88
N LEU A 149 -5.40 6.79 -4.12
CA LEU A 149 -5.86 6.43 -5.47
C LEU A 149 -6.01 7.66 -6.38
N LEU A 150 -6.52 8.78 -5.86
CA LEU A 150 -6.77 9.99 -6.65
C LEU A 150 -5.50 10.78 -6.94
N THR A 151 -4.60 10.88 -5.96
CA THR A 151 -3.45 11.80 -6.03
C THR A 151 -2.12 11.11 -6.35
N GLY A 152 -2.07 9.77 -6.25
CA GLY A 152 -0.86 8.96 -6.33
C GLY A 152 0.04 9.00 -5.09
N LEU A 153 -0.33 9.75 -4.05
CA LEU A 153 0.39 9.84 -2.77
C LEU A 153 0.42 8.49 -2.04
N THR A 154 1.46 8.23 -1.26
CA THR A 154 1.48 7.06 -0.37
C THR A 154 0.68 7.36 0.90
N PRO A 155 0.08 6.35 1.56
CA PRO A 155 -0.57 6.53 2.86
C PRO A 155 0.29 7.27 3.89
N LYS A 156 1.61 7.05 3.90
CA LYS A 156 2.55 7.78 4.74
C LYS A 156 2.57 9.28 4.45
N MET A 157 2.66 9.68 3.18
CA MET A 157 2.65 11.09 2.80
C MET A 157 1.33 11.78 3.18
N ILE A 158 0.23 11.02 3.28
CA ILE A 158 -1.09 11.54 3.62
C ILE A 158 -1.24 11.70 5.13
N ALA A 159 -0.97 10.65 5.92
CA ALA A 159 -1.42 10.57 7.31
C ALA A 159 -0.30 10.35 8.35
N ASP A 160 0.98 10.44 7.97
CA ASP A 160 2.07 10.39 8.95
C ASP A 160 1.94 11.47 10.03
N ARG A 161 2.15 11.09 11.30
CA ARG A 161 1.93 11.97 12.45
C ARG A 161 2.91 13.13 12.59
N SER A 162 4.04 13.07 11.88
CA SER A 162 5.07 14.12 11.95
C SER A 162 5.10 14.99 10.69
N SER A 163 4.69 14.44 9.55
CA SER A 163 4.93 15.07 8.26
C SER A 163 3.80 14.89 7.25
N GLY A 164 2.75 14.14 7.59
CA GLY A 164 1.63 13.85 6.70
C GLY A 164 0.86 15.10 6.31
N ILE A 165 0.44 15.18 5.05
CA ILE A 165 -0.31 16.32 4.52
C ILE A 165 -1.61 16.55 5.31
N ALA A 166 -2.40 15.50 5.54
CA ALA A 166 -3.64 15.62 6.30
C ALA A 166 -3.38 15.94 7.78
N GLN A 167 -2.27 15.45 8.35
CA GLN A 167 -1.87 15.81 9.71
C GLN A 167 -1.56 17.31 9.81
N ARG A 168 -0.85 17.88 8.82
CA ARG A 168 -0.60 19.33 8.74
C ARG A 168 -1.88 20.14 8.56
N LEU A 169 -2.81 19.67 7.71
CA LEU A 169 -4.11 20.34 7.56
C LEU A 169 -4.89 20.37 8.88
N TYR A 170 -4.82 19.31 9.67
CA TYR A 170 -5.39 19.27 11.02
C TYR A 170 -4.69 20.26 11.97
N GLU A 171 -3.35 20.28 11.99
CA GLU A 171 -2.56 21.18 12.85
C GLU A 171 -2.77 22.67 12.51
N LEU A 172 -3.04 22.98 11.24
CA LEU A 172 -3.43 24.31 10.78
C LEU A 172 -4.89 24.66 11.10
N GLY A 173 -5.67 23.75 11.69
CA GLY A 173 -7.08 23.98 12.02
C GLY A 173 -7.99 24.01 10.79
N LEU A 174 -7.62 23.35 9.68
CA LEU A 174 -8.42 23.34 8.45
C LEU A 174 -9.38 22.15 8.40
N ILE A 175 -8.99 21.02 8.97
CA ILE A 175 -9.81 19.81 9.06
C ILE A 175 -9.81 19.26 10.49
N SER A 176 -10.80 18.45 10.81
CA SER A 176 -10.88 17.74 12.09
C SER A 176 -9.85 16.62 12.19
N TYR A 177 -9.76 16.03 13.38
CA TYR A 177 -8.73 15.04 13.71
C TYR A 177 -8.78 13.80 12.80
N ILE A 178 -7.67 13.53 12.12
CA ILE A 178 -7.56 12.44 11.12
C ILE A 178 -7.48 11.04 11.73
N GLY A 179 -7.27 10.95 13.06
CA GLY A 179 -7.10 9.69 13.78
C GLY A 179 -8.41 9.06 14.24
N THR A 180 -9.46 9.12 13.42
CA THR A 180 -10.82 8.66 13.71
C THR A 180 -11.17 7.38 12.96
N GLU A 181 -12.04 6.54 13.53
CA GLU A 181 -12.70 5.42 12.83
C GLU A 181 -14.14 5.73 12.44
N SER A 182 -14.66 6.89 12.87
CA SER A 182 -16.02 7.29 12.60
C SER A 182 -16.22 7.73 11.16
N GLN A 183 -17.35 7.32 10.61
CA GLN A 183 -17.93 7.84 9.38
C GLN A 183 -19.20 8.66 9.67
N ARG A 184 -19.33 9.14 10.91
CA ARG A 184 -20.43 9.95 11.42
C ARG A 184 -19.94 11.30 11.88
N TYR A 185 -20.71 12.34 11.64
CA TYR A 185 -20.44 13.68 12.13
C TYR A 185 -20.68 13.76 13.65
N PRO A 186 -20.30 14.86 14.32
CA PRO A 186 -20.57 15.00 15.76
C PRO A 186 -22.07 14.84 16.06
N ARG A 187 -22.39 14.04 17.08
CA ARG A 187 -23.78 13.65 17.40
C ARG A 187 -24.68 14.82 17.79
N ASN A 188 -24.09 15.92 18.25
CA ASN A 188 -24.79 17.14 18.65
C ASN A 188 -24.93 18.16 17.51
N TRP A 189 -24.46 17.86 16.29
CA TRP A 189 -24.62 18.76 15.17
C TRP A 189 -26.07 18.86 14.72
N SER A 190 -26.53 20.10 14.66
CA SER A 190 -27.79 20.51 14.07
C SER A 190 -27.63 20.85 12.59
N ARG A 191 -28.75 21.13 11.91
CA ARG A 191 -28.73 21.64 10.53
C ARG A 191 -27.90 22.93 10.40
N ASP A 192 -27.90 23.79 11.43
CA ASP A 192 -27.16 25.05 11.41
C ASP A 192 -25.64 24.83 11.45
N ASP A 193 -25.16 23.80 12.14
CA ASP A 193 -23.74 23.41 12.15
C ASP A 193 -23.29 22.95 10.75
N PHE A 194 -24.11 22.13 10.09
CA PHE A 194 -23.85 21.73 8.71
C PHE A 194 -23.87 22.92 7.74
N LEU A 195 -24.85 23.83 7.88
CA LEU A 195 -24.89 25.07 7.09
C LEU A 195 -23.66 25.94 7.34
N GLY A 196 -23.20 26.01 8.59
CA GLY A 196 -21.96 26.66 8.98
C GLY A 196 -20.76 26.08 8.24
N MET A 197 -20.61 24.76 8.23
CA MET A 197 -19.55 24.07 7.48
C MET A 197 -19.63 24.34 5.97
N VAL A 198 -20.82 24.30 5.36
CA VAL A 198 -20.97 24.57 3.91
C VAL A 198 -20.66 26.03 3.60
N ARG A 199 -21.10 27.00 4.42
CA ARG A 199 -20.77 28.43 4.27
C ARG A 199 -19.28 28.68 4.43
N LEU A 200 -18.64 27.99 5.36
CA LEU A 200 -17.20 28.01 5.53
C LEU A 200 -16.51 27.52 4.25
N ILE A 201 -16.89 26.36 3.71
CA ILE A 201 -16.33 25.87 2.44
C ILE A 201 -16.63 26.85 1.28
N ALA A 202 -17.81 27.48 1.24
CA ALA A 202 -18.16 28.46 0.19
C ALA A 202 -17.27 29.71 0.20
N SER A 203 -16.70 30.06 1.36
CA SER A 203 -15.73 31.16 1.48
C SER A 203 -14.38 30.83 0.83
N TYR A 204 -14.08 29.55 0.60
CA TYR A 204 -12.90 29.11 -0.15
C TYR A 204 -13.17 29.21 -1.66
N PRO A 205 -12.54 30.16 -2.39
CA PRO A 205 -12.91 30.44 -3.77
C PRO A 205 -12.93 29.23 -4.72
N PRO A 206 -11.96 28.29 -4.67
CA PRO A 206 -11.96 27.11 -5.54
C PRO A 206 -13.13 26.13 -5.36
N LEU A 207 -13.91 26.22 -4.28
CA LEU A 207 -15.05 25.34 -4.00
C LEU A 207 -16.37 26.12 -3.82
N ARG A 208 -16.37 27.42 -4.16
CA ARG A 208 -17.52 28.30 -3.97
C ARG A 208 -18.75 27.80 -4.73
N ASP A 209 -18.55 27.38 -5.99
CA ASP A 209 -19.65 26.98 -6.86
C ASP A 209 -20.30 25.68 -6.38
N GLU A 210 -19.50 24.69 -5.99
CA GLU A 210 -20.00 23.44 -5.43
C GLU A 210 -20.69 23.64 -4.08
N ALA A 211 -20.11 24.46 -3.20
CA ALA A 211 -20.74 24.78 -1.92
C ALA A 211 -22.05 25.56 -2.11
N GLY A 212 -22.11 26.50 -3.07
CA GLY A 212 -23.32 27.22 -3.45
C GLY A 212 -24.42 26.29 -3.93
N PHE A 213 -24.08 25.29 -4.76
CA PHE A 213 -25.02 24.23 -5.15
C PHE A 213 -25.57 23.47 -3.95
N VAL A 214 -24.71 23.11 -2.98
CA VAL A 214 -25.15 22.43 -1.75
C VAL A 214 -26.04 23.32 -0.90
N LEU A 215 -25.73 24.61 -0.73
CA LEU A 215 -26.59 25.54 0.02
C LEU A 215 -27.99 25.63 -0.56
N ALA A 216 -28.10 25.67 -1.89
CA ALA A 216 -29.39 25.75 -2.57
C ALA A 216 -30.18 24.44 -2.54
N ASN A 217 -29.52 23.29 -2.44
CA ASN A 217 -30.13 21.96 -2.62
C ASN A 217 -29.86 21.01 -1.45
N MET A 218 -29.57 21.55 -0.27
CA MET A 218 -29.09 20.78 0.88
C MET A 218 -30.14 19.76 1.33
N ARG A 219 -29.73 18.49 1.47
CA ARG A 219 -30.59 17.46 2.07
C ARG A 219 -30.85 17.75 3.56
N SER A 220 -31.88 17.11 4.12
CA SER A 220 -32.27 17.29 5.52
C SER A 220 -31.23 16.77 6.52
N GLU A 221 -30.62 15.63 6.22
CA GLU A 221 -29.64 14.95 7.08
C GLU A 221 -28.42 14.52 6.27
N ALA A 222 -27.22 14.70 6.81
CA ALA A 222 -26.01 14.24 6.17
C ALA A 222 -26.00 12.71 5.99
N VAL A 223 -25.47 12.24 4.87
CA VAL A 223 -25.20 10.80 4.70
C VAL A 223 -24.03 10.40 5.57
N GLU A 224 -24.28 9.47 6.49
CA GLU A 224 -23.29 8.88 7.37
C GLU A 224 -22.99 7.42 7.01
N GLY A 225 -21.82 6.96 7.45
CA GLY A 225 -21.41 5.56 7.32
C GLY A 225 -21.85 4.70 8.50
N LYS A 226 -21.51 3.42 8.42
CA LYS A 226 -21.83 2.44 9.48
C LYS A 226 -20.85 2.49 10.65
N LYS A 227 -19.60 2.88 10.39
CA LYS A 227 -18.56 2.92 11.42
C LYS A 227 -18.75 4.13 12.31
N ASP A 228 -18.57 3.93 13.60
CA ASP A 228 -18.66 4.98 14.62
C ASP A 228 -17.44 4.90 15.55
N ASP A 229 -17.02 6.06 16.03
CA ASP A 229 -15.98 6.22 17.05
C ASP A 229 -16.56 7.22 18.06
N PRO A 230 -17.01 6.76 19.25
CA PRO A 230 -17.69 7.63 20.21
C PRO A 230 -16.84 8.82 20.68
N ALA A 231 -15.51 8.73 20.54
CA ALA A 231 -14.59 9.77 20.98
C ALA A 231 -14.26 10.78 19.87
N HIS A 232 -14.36 10.39 18.61
CA HIS A 232 -13.91 11.21 17.48
C HIS A 232 -14.90 11.16 16.31
N PRO A 233 -15.42 12.30 15.84
CA PRO A 233 -16.26 12.33 14.64
C PRO A 233 -15.45 11.99 13.38
N ALA A 234 -16.13 11.86 12.25
CA ALA A 234 -15.53 11.73 10.94
C ALA A 234 -14.68 12.95 10.58
N ILE A 235 -13.81 12.78 9.59
CA ILE A 235 -12.94 13.84 9.08
C ILE A 235 -13.79 14.85 8.30
N HIS A 236 -13.76 16.10 8.75
CA HIS A 236 -14.56 17.19 8.19
C HIS A 236 -13.83 18.53 8.21
N VAL A 237 -14.26 19.47 7.37
CA VAL A 237 -13.70 20.82 7.32
C VAL A 237 -14.10 21.62 8.56
N VAL A 238 -13.13 22.26 9.21
CA VAL A 238 -13.34 23.15 10.36
C VAL A 238 -12.72 24.55 10.16
N GLY A 239 -11.95 24.73 9.08
CA GLY A 239 -11.34 26.01 8.71
C GLY A 239 -11.12 26.17 7.21
N VAL A 240 -10.86 27.40 6.77
CA VAL A 240 -10.43 27.73 5.40
C VAL A 240 -8.99 28.25 5.45
N PRO A 241 -8.13 27.86 4.50
CA PRO A 241 -6.76 28.35 4.47
C PRO A 241 -6.68 29.87 4.32
N GLU A 242 -5.81 30.49 5.13
CA GLU A 242 -5.39 31.87 4.95
C GLU A 242 -4.44 31.95 3.74
N GLY A 243 -5.01 32.17 2.55
CA GLY A 243 -4.28 32.20 1.28
C GLY A 243 -4.43 30.90 0.47
N GLU A 244 -3.63 30.76 -0.60
CA GLU A 244 -3.68 29.58 -1.45
C GLU A 244 -2.85 28.44 -0.84
N LEU A 245 -3.50 27.31 -0.55
CA LEU A 245 -2.77 26.06 -0.40
C LEU A 245 -2.12 25.70 -1.74
N GLU A 246 -0.85 25.28 -1.71
CA GLU A 246 -0.14 24.87 -2.92
C GLU A 246 -0.03 23.35 -3.06
N GLY A 247 -0.01 22.91 -4.32
CA GLY A 247 0.27 21.53 -4.72
C GLY A 247 -0.59 20.49 -4.01
N LYS A 248 0.05 19.50 -3.40
CA LYS A 248 -0.63 18.35 -2.79
C LYS A 248 -1.43 18.68 -1.53
N HIS A 249 -1.12 19.77 -0.82
CA HIS A 249 -1.93 20.17 0.35
C HIS A 249 -3.32 20.65 -0.09
N ARG A 250 -3.37 21.45 -1.16
CA ARG A 250 -4.62 21.90 -1.79
C ARG A 250 -5.47 20.73 -2.26
N GLU A 251 -4.86 19.83 -3.03
CA GLU A 251 -5.56 18.67 -3.59
C GLU A 251 -6.18 17.79 -2.49
N VAL A 252 -5.45 17.54 -1.40
CA VAL A 252 -5.98 16.75 -0.26
C VAL A 252 -7.10 17.49 0.47
N TYR A 253 -6.94 18.78 0.75
CA TYR A 253 -7.99 19.59 1.37
C TYR A 253 -9.27 19.60 0.52
N GLU A 254 -9.16 19.85 -0.78
CA GLU A 254 -10.29 19.89 -1.70
C GLU A 254 -11.01 18.53 -1.79
N ILE A 255 -10.28 17.41 -1.80
CA ILE A 255 -10.89 16.08 -1.77
C ILE A 255 -11.71 15.87 -0.48
N ILE A 256 -11.19 16.31 0.68
CA ILE A 256 -11.92 16.22 1.96
C ILE A 256 -13.17 17.11 1.93
N ALA A 257 -13.00 18.38 1.55
CA ALA A 257 -14.10 19.35 1.50
C ALA A 257 -15.21 18.90 0.53
N ARG A 258 -14.86 18.45 -0.68
CA ARG A 258 -15.81 17.90 -1.65
C ARG A 258 -16.52 16.67 -1.12
N ARG A 259 -15.84 15.82 -0.33
CA ARG A 259 -16.48 14.68 0.33
C ARG A 259 -17.51 15.11 1.36
N ASN A 260 -17.19 16.13 2.18
CA ASN A 260 -18.15 16.67 3.15
C ASN A 260 -19.36 17.30 2.43
N LEU A 261 -19.13 18.11 1.39
CA LEU A 261 -20.20 18.68 0.58
C LEU A 261 -21.08 17.60 -0.09
N ALA A 262 -20.48 16.52 -0.61
CA ALA A 262 -21.21 15.42 -1.23
C ALA A 262 -22.19 14.75 -0.26
N THR A 263 -21.80 14.57 1.01
CA THR A 263 -22.67 13.97 2.04
C THR A 263 -23.93 14.80 2.32
N LEU A 264 -23.94 16.09 1.93
CA LEU A 264 -25.02 17.05 2.11
C LEU A 264 -25.74 17.42 0.80
N SER A 265 -25.21 17.00 -0.34
CA SER A 265 -25.80 17.21 -1.68
C SER A 265 -26.94 16.23 -1.93
N PRO A 266 -27.88 16.44 -2.86
CA PRO A 266 -28.89 15.43 -3.24
C PRO A 266 -28.31 14.10 -3.74
N ASP A 267 -29.10 13.03 -3.70
CA ASP A 267 -28.72 11.76 -4.34
C ASP A 267 -28.59 11.97 -5.86
N ALA A 268 -27.64 11.29 -6.49
CA ALA A 268 -27.60 11.23 -7.95
C ALA A 268 -28.66 10.25 -8.44
N LEU A 269 -29.31 10.52 -9.58
CA LEU A 269 -30.21 9.58 -10.22
C LEU A 269 -29.47 8.95 -11.40
N VAL A 270 -29.30 7.63 -11.36
CA VAL A 270 -28.69 6.89 -12.47
C VAL A 270 -29.70 5.95 -13.09
N ARG A 271 -29.72 5.91 -14.42
CA ARG A 271 -30.49 4.96 -15.20
C ARG A 271 -29.57 3.82 -15.62
N ARG A 272 -29.90 2.62 -15.17
CA ARG A 272 -29.22 1.39 -15.58
C ARG A 272 -30.06 0.72 -16.64
N ILE A 273 -29.47 0.47 -17.78
CA ILE A 273 -30.09 -0.26 -18.88
C ILE A 273 -29.38 -1.59 -19.03
N ARG A 274 -30.15 -2.64 -19.18
CA ARG A 274 -29.69 -3.98 -19.51
C ARG A 274 -30.41 -4.44 -20.76
N VAL A 275 -29.62 -4.92 -21.71
CA VAL A 275 -30.09 -5.41 -23.00
C VAL A 275 -29.69 -6.86 -23.09
N ASP A 276 -30.67 -7.75 -23.16
CA ASP A 276 -30.46 -9.18 -23.36
C ASP A 276 -30.94 -9.56 -24.76
N ALA A 277 -30.23 -10.46 -25.44
CA ALA A 277 -30.66 -11.07 -26.69
C ALA A 277 -30.50 -12.59 -26.57
N GLU A 278 -31.61 -13.30 -26.69
CA GLU A 278 -31.69 -14.76 -26.52
C GLU A 278 -31.75 -15.45 -27.88
N VAL A 279 -30.85 -16.40 -28.13
CA VAL A 279 -30.87 -17.24 -29.35
C VAL A 279 -30.63 -18.69 -28.96
N GLY A 280 -31.68 -19.51 -29.04
CA GLY A 280 -31.64 -20.89 -28.57
C GLY A 280 -31.28 -20.96 -27.08
N GLU A 281 -30.18 -21.61 -26.74
CA GLU A 281 -29.65 -21.70 -25.38
C GLU A 281 -28.75 -20.51 -24.97
N PHE A 282 -28.47 -19.57 -25.88
CA PHE A 282 -27.43 -18.56 -25.68
C PHE A 282 -27.98 -17.20 -25.22
N THR A 283 -27.42 -16.77 -24.09
CA THR A 283 -27.49 -15.49 -23.37
C THR A 283 -26.61 -14.33 -23.83
N PHE A 284 -26.96 -13.41 -24.74
CA PHE A 284 -26.08 -12.25 -25.00
C PHE A 284 -26.53 -11.02 -24.19
N ARG A 285 -25.62 -10.34 -23.49
CA ARG A 285 -25.95 -9.23 -22.60
C ARG A 285 -25.05 -8.01 -22.79
N ALA A 286 -25.66 -6.83 -22.78
CA ALA A 286 -24.98 -5.56 -22.51
C ALA A 286 -25.59 -4.89 -21.27
N SER A 287 -24.79 -4.12 -20.56
CA SER A 287 -25.25 -3.31 -19.43
C SER A 287 -24.61 -1.94 -19.47
N GLY A 288 -25.44 -0.92 -19.33
CA GLY A 288 -25.07 0.49 -19.37
C GLY A 288 -25.56 1.20 -18.12
N GLN A 289 -24.90 2.31 -17.81
CA GLN A 289 -25.32 3.24 -16.77
C GLN A 289 -25.07 4.66 -17.24
N THR A 290 -26.13 5.48 -17.19
CA THR A 290 -26.10 6.91 -17.52
C THR A 290 -26.61 7.71 -16.33
N VAL A 291 -26.01 8.85 -16.04
CA VAL A 291 -26.47 9.80 -15.02
C VAL A 291 -27.63 10.61 -15.61
N VAL A 292 -28.77 10.56 -14.94
CA VAL A 292 -29.98 11.34 -15.27
C VAL A 292 -29.96 12.66 -14.50
N GLU A 293 -29.67 12.59 -13.19
CA GLU A 293 -29.46 13.74 -12.32
C GLU A 293 -28.11 13.60 -11.63
N GLU A 294 -27.23 14.62 -11.73
CA GLU A 294 -25.88 14.53 -11.17
C GLU A 294 -25.87 14.45 -9.65
N GLY A 295 -26.76 15.18 -8.96
CA GLY A 295 -26.78 15.27 -7.51
C GLY A 295 -25.37 15.52 -6.95
N TRP A 296 -24.94 14.69 -6.01
CA TRP A 296 -23.60 14.75 -5.41
C TRP A 296 -22.44 14.50 -6.39
N LEU A 297 -22.65 13.86 -7.54
CA LEU A 297 -21.59 13.60 -8.54
C LEU A 297 -21.03 14.90 -9.13
N ARG A 298 -21.85 15.96 -9.18
CA ARG A 298 -21.42 17.32 -9.55
C ARG A 298 -20.32 17.84 -8.64
N VAL A 299 -20.42 17.52 -7.35
CA VAL A 299 -19.53 18.05 -6.31
C VAL A 299 -18.31 17.15 -6.08
N TYR A 300 -18.50 15.84 -6.19
CA TYR A 300 -17.47 14.82 -6.00
C TYR A 300 -17.27 13.98 -7.28
N PRO A 301 -16.60 14.53 -8.30
CA PRO A 301 -16.51 13.94 -9.65
C PRO A 301 -15.53 12.75 -9.74
N TYR A 302 -15.10 12.19 -8.61
CA TYR A 302 -14.12 11.10 -8.54
C TYR A 302 -14.76 9.70 -8.65
N ALA A 303 -16.08 9.62 -8.74
CA ALA A 303 -16.82 8.37 -8.88
C ALA A 303 -16.70 7.78 -10.31
N LYS A 304 -17.09 6.50 -10.48
CA LYS A 304 -16.95 5.75 -11.74
C LYS A 304 -17.63 6.46 -12.93
N ARG A 305 -16.99 6.32 -14.11
CA ARG A 305 -17.47 6.81 -15.40
C ARG A 305 -18.70 6.06 -15.90
N GLU A 306 -19.53 6.76 -16.68
CA GLU A 306 -20.69 6.21 -17.40
C GLU A 306 -20.28 5.19 -18.47
N VAL A 307 -21.13 4.19 -18.69
CA VAL A 307 -21.09 3.32 -19.86
C VAL A 307 -22.42 3.52 -20.56
N ARG A 308 -22.43 4.37 -21.59
CA ARG A 308 -23.66 4.72 -22.29
C ARG A 308 -24.03 3.60 -23.26
N ILE A 309 -25.28 3.16 -23.16
CA ILE A 309 -25.97 2.40 -24.20
C ILE A 309 -27.06 3.33 -24.73
N PRO A 310 -27.28 3.41 -26.05
CA PRO A 310 -28.39 4.18 -26.61
C PRO A 310 -29.74 3.76 -26.02
N ASP A 311 -30.72 4.64 -26.08
CA ASP A 311 -32.10 4.26 -25.74
C ASP A 311 -32.61 3.26 -26.77
N LEU A 312 -33.19 2.16 -26.30
CA LEU A 312 -33.70 1.05 -27.12
C LEU A 312 -35.09 0.67 -26.64
N ALA A 313 -35.96 0.31 -27.57
CA ALA A 313 -37.28 -0.25 -27.24
C ALA A 313 -37.20 -1.76 -26.98
N ASP A 314 -38.10 -2.29 -26.14
CA ASP A 314 -38.24 -3.73 -26.02
C ASP A 314 -38.73 -4.32 -27.36
N GLY A 315 -38.11 -5.41 -27.78
CA GLY A 315 -38.34 -6.02 -29.07
C GLY A 315 -37.59 -5.37 -30.24
N GLU A 316 -36.77 -4.34 -30.00
CA GLU A 316 -36.01 -3.68 -31.08
C GLU A 316 -35.00 -4.65 -31.73
N GLU A 317 -34.89 -4.52 -33.04
CA GLU A 317 -33.98 -5.32 -33.86
C GLU A 317 -32.56 -4.75 -33.85
N LEU A 318 -31.60 -5.61 -33.47
CA LEU A 318 -30.18 -5.32 -33.42
C LEU A 318 -29.46 -6.13 -34.49
N ARG A 319 -29.00 -5.47 -35.56
CA ARG A 319 -28.28 -6.16 -36.63
C ARG A 319 -26.86 -6.48 -36.18
N VAL A 320 -26.46 -7.75 -36.26
CA VAL A 320 -25.09 -8.17 -35.94
C VAL A 320 -24.15 -7.70 -37.04
N LEU A 321 -23.12 -6.95 -36.65
CA LEU A 321 -22.08 -6.44 -37.56
C LEU A 321 -20.81 -7.30 -37.51
N ASP A 322 -20.41 -7.72 -36.32
CA ASP A 322 -19.16 -8.45 -36.08
C ASP A 322 -19.31 -9.37 -34.86
N VAL A 323 -18.69 -10.55 -34.91
CA VAL A 323 -18.69 -11.52 -33.82
C VAL A 323 -17.26 -11.98 -33.57
N ARG A 324 -16.77 -11.75 -32.35
CA ARG A 324 -15.41 -12.10 -31.94
C ARG A 324 -15.44 -13.12 -30.82
N VAL A 325 -14.69 -14.20 -31.00
CA VAL A 325 -14.37 -15.14 -29.92
C VAL A 325 -12.96 -14.81 -29.43
N GLU A 326 -12.85 -14.37 -28.18
CA GLU A 326 -11.57 -14.08 -27.54
C GLU A 326 -11.20 -15.25 -26.63
N GLU A 327 -10.06 -15.88 -26.88
CA GLU A 327 -9.44 -16.79 -25.91
C GLU A 327 -8.73 -15.94 -24.86
N MET A 328 -9.07 -16.17 -23.59
CA MET A 328 -8.58 -15.46 -22.44
C MET A 328 -7.97 -16.44 -21.44
N GLU A 329 -7.08 -15.95 -20.58
CA GLU A 329 -6.53 -16.73 -19.49
C GLU A 329 -6.87 -16.10 -18.14
N THR A 330 -7.26 -16.95 -17.19
CA THR A 330 -7.41 -16.50 -15.80
C THR A 330 -6.08 -15.95 -15.30
N GLN A 331 -6.16 -14.91 -14.47
CA GLN A 331 -4.99 -14.25 -13.91
C GLN A 331 -4.87 -14.58 -12.42
N PRO A 332 -3.65 -14.72 -11.88
CA PRO A 332 -3.46 -14.91 -10.46
C PRO A 332 -4.01 -13.71 -9.66
N PRO A 333 -4.31 -13.89 -8.36
CA PRO A 333 -4.71 -12.77 -7.52
C PRO A 333 -3.64 -11.68 -7.53
N LYS A 334 -4.06 -10.41 -7.60
CA LYS A 334 -3.11 -9.29 -7.63
C LYS A 334 -2.33 -9.24 -6.31
N ARG A 335 -1.03 -8.95 -6.39
CA ARG A 335 -0.24 -8.58 -5.21
C ARG A 335 -0.87 -7.42 -4.47
N TYR A 336 -0.67 -7.36 -3.17
CA TYR A 336 -1.13 -6.22 -2.38
C TYR A 336 -0.33 -4.96 -2.72
N SER A 337 -1.02 -3.89 -3.07
CA SER A 337 -0.50 -2.53 -2.86
C SER A 337 -0.60 -2.15 -1.37
N GLN A 338 0.06 -1.06 -0.95
CA GLN A 338 -0.11 -0.52 0.41
C GLN A 338 -1.60 -0.24 0.73
N VAL A 339 -2.34 0.33 -0.22
CA VAL A 339 -3.77 0.65 -0.07
C VAL A 339 -4.61 -0.61 0.13
N SER A 340 -4.44 -1.62 -0.72
CA SER A 340 -5.17 -2.88 -0.59
C SER A 340 -4.78 -3.67 0.66
N LEU A 341 -3.52 -3.57 1.11
CA LEU A 341 -3.07 -4.21 2.34
C LEU A 341 -3.68 -3.52 3.57
N ILE A 342 -3.72 -2.18 3.61
CA ILE A 342 -4.34 -1.42 4.70
C ILE A 342 -5.83 -1.77 4.81
N LYS A 343 -6.54 -1.88 3.69
CA LYS A 343 -7.96 -2.32 3.68
C LYS A 343 -8.12 -3.72 4.29
N GLU A 344 -7.23 -4.64 3.92
CA GLU A 344 -7.31 -6.01 4.41
C GLU A 344 -6.90 -6.11 5.89
N MET A 345 -5.88 -5.36 6.32
CA MET A 345 -5.52 -5.22 7.73
C MET A 345 -6.68 -4.65 8.55
N GLU A 346 -7.39 -3.63 8.05
CA GLU A 346 -8.59 -3.10 8.71
C GLU A 346 -9.69 -4.15 8.83
N ARG A 347 -9.98 -4.85 7.73
CA ARG A 347 -10.99 -5.93 7.69
C ARG A 347 -10.71 -7.03 8.73
N LEU A 348 -9.43 -7.31 8.97
CA LEU A 348 -8.96 -8.34 9.91
C LEU A 348 -8.68 -7.79 11.33
N GLY A 349 -8.94 -6.51 11.60
CA GLY A 349 -8.64 -5.90 12.91
C GLY A 349 -7.15 -5.80 13.23
N LEU A 350 -6.28 -5.83 12.22
CA LEU A 350 -4.83 -5.77 12.38
C LEU A 350 -4.32 -4.33 12.42
N GLY A 351 -3.90 -3.92 13.61
CA GLY A 351 -3.39 -2.57 13.86
C GLY A 351 -4.46 -1.49 13.71
N THR A 352 -4.09 -0.27 14.02
CA THR A 352 -4.98 0.90 13.99
C THR A 352 -4.68 1.75 12.75
N LYS A 353 -5.59 2.69 12.43
CA LYS A 353 -5.40 3.67 11.35
C LYS A 353 -4.03 4.37 11.34
N ASN A 354 -3.40 4.52 12.51
CA ASN A 354 -2.08 5.16 12.66
C ASN A 354 -0.91 4.18 12.51
N THR A 355 -1.08 2.92 12.95
CA THR A 355 0.05 1.97 13.03
C THR A 355 0.21 1.14 11.77
N ARG A 356 -0.86 0.93 10.98
CA ARG A 356 -0.81 0.10 9.76
C ARG A 356 0.27 0.57 8.77
N ILE A 357 0.39 1.88 8.53
CA ILE A 357 1.42 2.44 7.66
C ILE A 357 2.82 2.13 8.20
N GLN A 358 3.05 2.41 9.49
CA GLN A 358 4.34 2.21 10.14
C GLN A 358 4.77 0.74 10.13
N ILE A 359 3.81 -0.17 10.29
CA ILE A 359 4.05 -1.62 10.19
C ILE A 359 4.53 -1.98 8.78
N ILE A 360 3.82 -1.54 7.74
CA ILE A 360 4.21 -1.83 6.35
C ILE A 360 5.60 -1.26 6.02
N ASP A 361 5.88 -0.04 6.46
CA ASP A 361 7.20 0.59 6.29
C ASP A 361 8.29 -0.18 7.05
N THR A 362 8.00 -0.64 8.26
CA THR A 362 8.94 -1.47 9.03
C THR A 362 9.25 -2.75 8.27
N LEU A 363 8.25 -3.45 7.71
CA LEU A 363 8.49 -4.66 6.91
C LEU A 363 9.43 -4.38 5.71
N LYS A 364 9.26 -3.23 5.04
CA LYS A 364 10.14 -2.79 3.94
C LYS A 364 11.54 -2.47 4.43
N GLU A 365 11.68 -1.68 5.49
CA GLU A 365 12.97 -1.26 6.05
C GLU A 365 13.80 -2.45 6.56
N ARG A 366 13.12 -3.47 7.10
CA ARG A 366 13.71 -4.74 7.54
C ARG A 366 14.12 -5.65 6.38
N GLY A 367 13.66 -5.36 5.16
CA GLY A 367 13.98 -6.12 3.96
C GLY A 367 13.15 -7.38 3.80
N TYR A 368 11.97 -7.47 4.43
CA TYR A 368 11.06 -8.60 4.28
C TYR A 368 10.18 -8.49 3.04
N VAL A 369 9.89 -7.25 2.61
CA VAL A 369 9.03 -6.99 1.46
C VAL A 369 9.61 -5.85 0.62
N GLU A 370 9.35 -5.90 -0.68
CA GLU A 370 9.84 -4.93 -1.64
C GLU A 370 8.76 -4.53 -2.66
N GLY A 371 9.04 -3.46 -3.41
CA GLY A 371 8.17 -2.98 -4.49
C GLY A 371 6.96 -2.13 -4.06
N ARG A 372 6.28 -1.58 -5.07
CA ARG A 372 4.99 -0.86 -4.92
C ARG A 372 3.83 -1.85 -4.77
N SER A 373 3.84 -2.87 -5.61
CA SER A 373 3.09 -4.11 -5.39
C SER A 373 3.97 -5.00 -4.50
N LEU A 374 3.56 -5.13 -3.25
CA LEU A 374 4.33 -5.77 -2.19
C LEU A 374 4.59 -7.23 -2.54
N LYS A 375 5.87 -7.55 -2.70
CA LYS A 375 6.39 -8.91 -2.90
C LYS A 375 7.25 -9.27 -1.70
N PRO A 376 7.10 -10.47 -1.11
CA PRO A 376 8.00 -10.91 -0.06
C PRO A 376 9.39 -11.23 -0.65
N THR A 377 10.43 -10.91 0.10
CA THR A 377 11.79 -11.36 -0.19
C THR A 377 11.97 -12.80 0.32
N ARG A 378 13.05 -13.49 -0.07
CA ARG A 378 13.38 -14.80 0.52
C ARG A 378 13.52 -14.74 2.03
N LEU A 379 14.08 -13.64 2.55
CA LEU A 379 14.15 -13.40 3.99
C LEU A 379 12.74 -13.32 4.62
N GLY A 380 11.82 -12.58 3.99
CA GLY A 380 10.44 -12.48 4.46
C GLY A 380 9.74 -13.84 4.49
N GLU A 381 9.95 -14.67 3.46
CA GLU A 381 9.43 -16.05 3.41
C GLU A 381 10.00 -16.92 4.52
N ALA A 382 11.32 -16.95 4.69
CA ALA A 382 11.97 -17.75 5.72
C ALA A 382 11.60 -17.34 7.14
N VAL A 383 11.40 -16.03 7.39
CA VAL A 383 10.88 -15.55 8.68
C VAL A 383 9.46 -16.07 8.91
N ILE A 384 8.59 -16.05 7.90
CA ILE A 384 7.24 -16.60 8.04
C ILE A 384 7.26 -18.12 8.23
N GLU A 385 8.10 -18.86 7.54
CA GLU A 385 8.23 -20.31 7.73
C GLU A 385 8.65 -20.66 9.15
N VAL A 386 9.65 -19.96 9.69
CA VAL A 386 10.07 -20.11 11.10
C VAL A 386 8.92 -19.75 12.05
N LEU A 387 8.19 -18.67 11.80
CA LEU A 387 7.07 -18.28 12.66
C LEU A 387 5.88 -19.23 12.53
N GLU A 388 5.57 -19.77 11.36
CA GLU A 388 4.49 -20.75 11.16
C GLU A 388 4.78 -22.06 11.91
N GLU A 389 6.05 -22.47 11.98
CA GLU A 389 6.47 -23.69 12.68
C GLU A 389 6.55 -23.52 14.21
N PHE A 390 7.26 -22.49 14.70
CA PHE A 390 7.56 -22.36 16.13
C PHE A 390 6.64 -21.40 16.88
N VAL A 391 5.97 -20.48 16.17
CA VAL A 391 5.11 -19.47 16.81
C VAL A 391 3.86 -19.16 15.97
N PRO A 392 3.04 -20.19 15.62
CA PRO A 392 1.97 -20.04 14.63
C PRO A 392 0.98 -18.92 14.97
N SER A 393 0.77 -18.65 16.26
CA SER A 393 -0.05 -17.54 16.76
C SER A 393 0.40 -16.17 16.24
N LEU A 394 1.69 -15.94 15.98
CA LEU A 394 2.21 -14.68 15.43
C LEU A 394 2.04 -14.55 13.90
N THR A 395 1.53 -15.57 13.22
CA THR A 395 1.23 -15.50 11.78
C THR A 395 -0.26 -15.39 11.50
N ASN A 396 -1.09 -15.58 12.54
CA ASN A 396 -2.54 -15.54 12.45
C ASN A 396 -3.09 -14.25 13.11
N PRO A 397 -4.03 -13.54 12.46
CA PRO A 397 -4.73 -12.40 13.08
C PRO A 397 -5.40 -12.71 14.42
N GLU A 398 -5.75 -13.98 14.69
CA GLU A 398 -6.45 -14.39 15.91
C GLU A 398 -5.72 -14.01 17.21
N LEU A 399 -4.37 -14.06 17.23
CA LEU A 399 -3.62 -13.61 18.41
C LEU A 399 -3.83 -12.10 18.66
N THR A 400 -3.83 -11.30 17.60
CA THR A 400 -4.13 -9.86 17.74
C THR A 400 -5.55 -9.67 18.25
N ALA A 401 -6.52 -10.42 17.72
CA ALA A 401 -7.90 -10.35 18.16
C ALA A 401 -8.06 -10.75 19.64
N SER A 402 -7.39 -11.83 20.08
CA SER A 402 -7.45 -12.27 21.48
C SER A 402 -6.83 -11.26 22.44
N LEU A 403 -5.71 -10.65 22.05
CA LEU A 403 -5.06 -9.61 22.85
C LEU A 403 -5.93 -8.35 22.95
N GLU A 404 -6.54 -7.90 21.84
CA GLU A 404 -7.43 -6.74 21.86
C GLU A 404 -8.70 -7.00 22.69
N ARG A 405 -9.28 -8.21 22.63
CA ARG A 405 -10.38 -8.60 23.53
C ARG A 405 -9.95 -8.49 24.99
N GLY A 406 -8.77 -8.99 25.36
CA GLY A 406 -8.23 -8.85 26.71
C GLY A 406 -8.08 -7.39 27.15
N MET A 407 -7.54 -6.51 26.29
CA MET A 407 -7.42 -5.08 26.61
C MET A 407 -8.77 -4.40 26.80
N ASN A 408 -9.78 -4.76 26.00
CA ASN A 408 -11.12 -4.21 26.14
C ASN A 408 -11.77 -4.62 27.45
N GLU A 409 -11.63 -5.88 27.86
CA GLU A 409 -12.15 -6.35 29.16
C GLU A 409 -11.44 -5.65 30.34
N ILE A 410 -10.16 -5.30 30.20
CA ILE A 410 -9.45 -4.46 31.19
C ILE A 410 -9.99 -3.03 31.19
N GLU A 411 -10.22 -2.42 30.02
CA GLU A 411 -10.72 -1.04 29.90
C GLU A 411 -12.09 -0.87 30.57
N ILE A 412 -12.94 -1.90 30.52
CA ILE A 412 -14.26 -1.92 31.20
C ILE A 412 -14.22 -2.51 32.62
N GLY A 413 -13.04 -2.84 33.15
CA GLY A 413 -12.85 -3.31 34.53
C GLY A 413 -13.30 -4.75 34.80
N ARG A 414 -13.49 -5.58 33.77
CA ARG A 414 -13.91 -6.99 33.90
C ARG A 414 -12.76 -7.98 34.00
N LEU A 415 -11.57 -7.59 33.56
CA LEU A 415 -10.38 -8.43 33.60
C LEU A 415 -9.27 -7.74 34.40
N ASP A 416 -8.64 -8.50 35.30
CA ASP A 416 -7.47 -8.01 36.05
C ASP A 416 -6.25 -7.90 35.13
N PRO A 417 -5.62 -6.70 35.02
CA PRO A 417 -4.42 -6.51 34.22
C PRO A 417 -3.27 -7.44 34.59
N GLY A 418 -3.07 -7.70 35.88
CA GLY A 418 -1.97 -8.50 36.40
C GLY A 418 -2.09 -9.97 36.02
N VAL A 419 -3.29 -10.55 36.14
CA VAL A 419 -3.61 -11.91 35.70
C VAL A 419 -3.32 -12.05 34.20
N PHE A 420 -3.88 -11.15 33.39
CA PHE A 420 -3.71 -11.20 31.94
C PHE A 420 -2.24 -11.10 31.49
N ILE A 421 -1.46 -10.20 32.12
CA ILE A 421 -0.03 -10.09 31.82
C ILE A 421 0.69 -11.39 32.18
N ARG A 422 0.45 -11.97 33.36
CA ARG A 422 1.12 -13.22 33.78
C ARG A 422 0.83 -14.38 32.82
N GLU A 423 -0.42 -14.57 32.43
CA GLU A 423 -0.81 -15.63 31.48
C GLU A 423 -0.16 -15.43 30.11
N SER A 424 -0.20 -14.19 29.60
CA SER A 424 0.40 -13.85 28.30
C SER A 424 1.91 -14.06 28.28
N LEU A 425 2.61 -13.67 29.35
CA LEU A 425 4.06 -13.84 29.46
C LEU A 425 4.46 -15.29 29.75
N GLY A 426 3.63 -16.05 30.48
CA GLY A 426 3.82 -17.49 30.66
C GLY A 426 3.84 -18.23 29.32
N ARG A 427 2.83 -17.97 28.48
CA ARG A 427 2.77 -18.51 27.10
C ARG A 427 3.98 -18.09 26.27
N LEU A 428 4.41 -16.83 26.37
CA LEU A 428 5.60 -16.35 25.67
C LEU A 428 6.87 -17.10 26.12
N SER A 429 7.00 -17.39 27.42
CA SER A 429 8.14 -18.12 27.96
C SER A 429 8.26 -19.53 27.35
N GLU A 430 7.15 -20.27 27.29
CA GLU A 430 7.10 -21.62 26.68
C GLU A 430 7.56 -21.58 25.21
N ILE A 431 7.06 -20.60 24.45
CA ILE A 431 7.45 -20.38 23.06
C ILE A 431 8.95 -20.09 22.95
N MET A 432 9.50 -19.24 23.82
CA MET A 432 10.92 -18.87 23.77
C MET A 432 11.84 -20.04 24.17
N GLU A 433 11.39 -20.94 25.04
CA GLU A 433 12.11 -22.18 25.36
C GLU A 433 12.16 -23.14 24.17
N GLU A 434 11.05 -23.29 23.45
CA GLU A 434 11.03 -24.05 22.19
C GLU A 434 11.94 -23.41 21.12
N PHE A 435 11.90 -22.08 21.00
CA PHE A 435 12.75 -21.33 20.08
C PHE A 435 14.24 -21.56 20.38
N LYS A 436 14.62 -21.57 21.66
CA LYS A 436 15.99 -21.81 22.12
C LYS A 436 16.43 -23.25 21.85
N ARG A 437 15.56 -24.24 22.05
CA ARG A 437 15.84 -25.65 21.73
C ARG A 437 16.14 -25.85 20.24
N ASN A 438 15.46 -25.11 19.37
CA ASN A 438 15.59 -25.21 17.91
C ASN A 438 16.49 -24.14 17.28
N GLU A 439 17.30 -23.43 18.08
CA GLU A 439 18.03 -22.25 17.64
C GLU A 439 18.97 -22.51 16.44
N SER A 440 19.63 -23.67 16.41
CA SER A 440 20.53 -24.06 15.32
C SER A 440 19.82 -24.21 13.97
N LEU A 441 18.65 -24.86 13.97
CA LEU A 441 17.81 -25.05 12.79
C LEU A 441 17.28 -23.70 12.28
N ILE A 442 16.78 -22.88 13.20
CA ILE A 442 16.32 -21.52 12.89
C ILE A 442 17.44 -20.68 12.30
N SER A 443 18.65 -20.75 12.87
CA SER A 443 19.83 -20.06 12.37
C SER A 443 20.16 -20.43 10.93
N GLU A 444 20.11 -21.73 10.61
CA GLU A 444 20.40 -22.23 9.28
C GLU A 444 19.41 -21.72 8.23
N ARG A 445 18.11 -21.84 8.50
CA ARG A 445 17.07 -21.37 7.57
C ARG A 445 17.14 -19.87 7.33
N LEU A 446 17.24 -19.07 8.39
CA LEU A 446 17.29 -17.60 8.29
C LEU A 446 18.57 -17.15 7.58
N TYR A 447 19.72 -17.74 7.90
CA TYR A 447 20.98 -17.37 7.27
C TYR A 447 21.05 -17.82 5.80
N GLY A 448 20.54 -19.00 5.47
CA GLY A 448 20.43 -19.48 4.09
C GLY A 448 19.62 -18.53 3.21
N ALA A 449 18.43 -18.15 3.67
CA ALA A 449 17.58 -17.19 2.96
C ALA A 449 18.23 -15.80 2.79
N LEU A 450 19.05 -15.37 3.76
CA LEU A 450 19.84 -14.13 3.65
C LEU A 450 20.96 -14.23 2.61
N LEU A 451 21.59 -15.39 2.46
CA LEU A 451 22.57 -15.63 1.41
C LEU A 451 21.89 -15.59 0.04
N GLU A 452 20.72 -16.20 -0.13
CA GLU A 452 19.93 -16.14 -1.37
C GLU A 452 19.50 -14.72 -1.75
N CYS A 453 19.10 -13.91 -0.76
CA CYS A 453 18.80 -12.50 -0.97
C CYS A 453 20.03 -11.68 -1.42
N LYS A 454 21.25 -12.12 -1.06
CA LYS A 454 22.50 -11.47 -1.48
C LYS A 454 23.01 -12.03 -2.81
N SER A 455 22.81 -13.33 -3.07
CA SER A 455 23.29 -14.04 -4.24
C SER A 455 22.47 -13.77 -5.51
N SER A 456 21.27 -13.22 -5.37
CA SER A 456 20.56 -12.58 -6.51
C SER A 456 21.32 -11.37 -7.09
N SER A 457 22.31 -10.87 -6.34
CA SER A 457 23.37 -9.96 -6.83
C SER A 457 24.76 -10.63 -6.78
N SER A 458 24.86 -11.90 -7.18
CA SER A 458 26.16 -12.57 -7.32
C SER A 458 26.96 -11.89 -8.42
N PHE A 459 28.06 -11.25 -8.04
CA PHE A 459 29.04 -10.72 -8.98
C PHE A 459 30.14 -11.75 -9.14
N GLU A 460 30.53 -12.02 -10.37
CA GLU A 460 31.63 -12.94 -10.66
C GLU A 460 32.97 -12.26 -10.37
N CYS A 461 33.89 -13.01 -9.79
CA CYS A 461 35.25 -12.57 -9.56
C CYS A 461 35.96 -12.49 -10.92
N PRO A 462 36.46 -11.30 -11.32
CA PRO A 462 37.10 -11.15 -12.62
C PRO A 462 38.43 -11.90 -12.74
N LYS A 463 39.00 -12.38 -11.61
CA LYS A 463 40.26 -13.12 -11.59
C LYS A 463 40.10 -14.64 -11.72
N CYS A 464 39.07 -15.23 -11.11
CA CYS A 464 38.95 -16.70 -11.01
C CYS A 464 37.53 -17.22 -11.26
N GLY A 465 36.57 -16.38 -11.65
CA GLY A 465 35.17 -16.77 -11.87
C GLY A 465 34.35 -17.11 -10.61
N GLY A 466 34.99 -17.21 -9.44
CA GLY A 466 34.30 -17.45 -8.17
C GLY A 466 33.37 -16.31 -7.74
N THR A 467 32.46 -16.54 -6.79
CA THR A 467 31.47 -15.53 -6.41
C THR A 467 32.05 -14.46 -5.48
N LEU A 468 31.85 -13.19 -5.80
CA LEU A 468 32.19 -12.06 -4.91
C LEU A 468 31.13 -11.89 -3.82
N ASN A 469 31.55 -12.04 -2.57
CA ASN A 469 30.70 -11.97 -1.39
C ASN A 469 30.91 -10.67 -0.62
N LEU A 470 29.83 -10.01 -0.21
CA LEU A 470 29.89 -8.82 0.64
C LEU A 470 30.13 -9.21 2.11
N ARG A 471 31.31 -8.84 2.63
CA ARG A 471 31.72 -9.03 4.03
C ARG A 471 31.95 -7.68 4.72
N ARG A 472 32.10 -7.72 6.05
CA ARG A 472 32.33 -6.55 6.91
C ARG A 472 33.57 -6.78 7.78
N SER A 473 34.41 -5.75 7.92
CA SER A 473 35.52 -5.68 8.87
C SER A 473 35.40 -4.43 9.76
N SER A 474 36.34 -4.26 10.69
CA SER A 474 36.51 -3.02 11.47
C SER A 474 36.67 -1.77 10.60
N TYR A 475 37.22 -1.92 9.39
CA TYR A 475 37.49 -0.82 8.45
C TYR A 475 36.32 -0.53 7.49
N GLY A 476 35.27 -1.37 7.45
CA GLY A 476 34.09 -1.15 6.61
C GLY A 476 33.57 -2.39 5.89
N LEU A 477 32.65 -2.17 4.94
CA LEU A 477 32.14 -3.22 4.06
C LEU A 477 33.10 -3.44 2.89
N PHE A 478 33.22 -4.67 2.41
CA PHE A 478 34.03 -5.00 1.24
C PHE A 478 33.49 -6.23 0.52
N LEU A 479 33.66 -6.29 -0.80
CA LEU A 479 33.49 -7.52 -1.57
C LEU A 479 34.78 -8.32 -1.54
N VAL A 480 34.66 -9.64 -1.40
CA VAL A 480 35.79 -10.57 -1.44
C VAL A 480 35.42 -11.83 -2.19
N CYS A 481 36.36 -12.38 -2.95
CA CYS A 481 36.16 -13.65 -3.66
C CYS A 481 35.87 -14.79 -2.67
N SER A 482 34.98 -15.71 -3.05
CA SER A 482 34.69 -16.94 -2.30
C SER A 482 35.94 -17.77 -2.01
N ASN A 483 36.92 -17.76 -2.92
CA ASN A 483 38.13 -18.57 -2.83
C ASN A 483 39.26 -17.86 -2.04
N PHE A 484 38.98 -16.74 -1.36
CA PHE A 484 39.97 -16.02 -0.55
C PHE A 484 40.20 -16.71 0.81
N PRO A 485 41.45 -16.81 1.31
CA PRO A 485 42.70 -16.28 0.72
C PRO A 485 43.46 -17.28 -0.16
N GLU A 486 43.20 -18.57 -0.02
CA GLU A 486 44.08 -19.64 -0.55
C GLU A 486 43.99 -19.82 -2.08
N GLY A 487 42.85 -19.46 -2.70
CA GLY A 487 42.61 -19.62 -4.14
C GLY A 487 42.32 -18.33 -4.92
N CYS A 488 42.24 -17.17 -4.24
CA CYS A 488 42.08 -15.85 -4.88
C CYS A 488 42.34 -14.72 -3.89
N ASP A 489 42.91 -13.60 -4.34
CA ASP A 489 43.23 -12.41 -3.54
C ASP A 489 42.28 -11.22 -3.78
N VAL A 490 41.27 -11.37 -4.64
CA VAL A 490 40.40 -10.26 -5.05
C VAL A 490 39.57 -9.74 -3.89
N LYS A 491 39.74 -8.44 -3.59
CA LYS A 491 39.01 -7.69 -2.58
C LYS A 491 38.72 -6.26 -3.05
N TYR A 492 37.48 -5.81 -2.90
CA TYR A 492 37.06 -4.44 -3.20
C TYR A 492 36.38 -3.78 -2.01
N ASN A 493 36.93 -2.69 -1.51
CA ASN A 493 36.38 -1.99 -0.35
C ASN A 493 35.27 -1.01 -0.75
N LEU A 494 34.24 -0.93 0.09
CA LEU A 494 33.29 0.18 0.10
C LEU A 494 33.79 1.22 1.09
N LEU A 495 33.80 2.47 0.67
CA LEU A 495 34.17 3.61 1.51
C LEU A 495 33.04 3.94 2.50
N LYS A 496 33.39 4.66 3.56
CA LYS A 496 32.43 5.05 4.61
C LYS A 496 31.24 5.80 4.00
N GLY A 497 30.03 5.27 4.21
CA GLY A 497 28.77 5.85 3.72
C GLY A 497 28.34 5.37 2.33
N GLU A 498 29.16 4.57 1.64
CA GLU A 498 28.78 3.95 0.37
C GLU A 498 27.87 2.73 0.56
N ARG A 499 27.06 2.45 -0.48
CA ARG A 499 26.25 1.23 -0.59
C ARG A 499 26.30 0.71 -2.02
N LEU A 500 26.17 -0.61 -2.19
CA LEU A 500 25.91 -1.19 -3.51
C LEU A 500 24.66 -0.53 -4.12
N ALA A 501 24.74 -0.24 -5.41
CA ALA A 501 23.66 0.27 -6.22
C ALA A 501 23.15 -0.82 -7.15
N GLU A 502 21.92 -0.67 -7.64
CA GLU A 502 21.37 -1.53 -8.69
C GLU A 502 22.13 -1.29 -10.01
N GLY A 503 22.28 -2.37 -10.79
CA GLY A 503 23.01 -2.35 -12.06
C GLY A 503 24.48 -2.77 -11.94
N ARG A 504 25.07 -3.07 -13.09
CA ARG A 504 26.48 -3.45 -13.25
C ARG A 504 27.20 -2.36 -14.02
N CYS A 505 28.46 -2.11 -13.68
CA CYS A 505 29.32 -1.38 -14.59
C CYS A 505 29.54 -2.22 -15.85
N SER A 506 29.95 -1.60 -16.95
CA SER A 506 30.25 -2.32 -18.20
C SER A 506 31.42 -3.30 -18.06
N CYS A 507 32.23 -3.19 -17.00
CA CYS A 507 33.23 -4.21 -16.65
C CYS A 507 32.66 -5.41 -15.87
N GLY A 508 31.33 -5.54 -15.75
CA GLY A 508 30.65 -6.63 -15.04
C GLY A 508 30.57 -6.48 -13.51
N LEU A 509 31.42 -5.62 -12.92
CA LEU A 509 31.48 -5.39 -11.47
C LEU A 509 30.36 -4.46 -10.96
N PRO A 510 30.01 -4.53 -9.65
CA PRO A 510 28.93 -3.74 -9.08
C PRO A 510 29.14 -2.24 -9.18
N LEU A 511 28.02 -1.53 -9.30
CA LEU A 511 27.96 -0.09 -9.04
C LEU A 511 27.81 0.19 -7.55
N VAL A 512 28.39 1.31 -7.12
CA VAL A 512 28.39 1.79 -5.75
C VAL A 512 27.92 3.23 -5.76
N ARG A 513 26.95 3.52 -4.89
CA ARG A 513 26.46 4.88 -4.66
C ARG A 513 27.03 5.45 -3.37
N GLY A 514 27.42 6.72 -3.42
CA GLY A 514 27.89 7.48 -2.26
C GLY A 514 27.55 8.96 -2.38
N LYS A 515 27.95 9.75 -1.38
CA LYS A 515 27.78 11.21 -1.37
C LYS A 515 29.13 11.88 -1.08
N VAL A 516 29.38 13.03 -1.71
CA VAL A 516 30.50 13.92 -1.39
C VAL A 516 30.03 15.37 -1.26
N LYS A 517 30.73 16.16 -0.43
CA LYS A 517 30.56 17.62 -0.40
C LYS A 517 31.40 18.26 -1.51
N THR A 518 30.76 19.09 -2.31
CA THR A 518 31.44 19.91 -3.34
C THR A 518 32.15 21.11 -2.70
N LYS A 519 33.04 21.78 -3.44
CA LYS A 519 33.69 23.02 -2.99
C LYS A 519 32.69 24.12 -2.60
N ALA A 520 31.48 24.11 -3.19
CA ALA A 520 30.39 25.03 -2.89
C ALA A 520 29.53 24.60 -1.67
N GLY A 521 30.00 23.67 -0.84
CA GLY A 521 29.30 23.19 0.37
C GLY A 521 28.12 22.26 0.13
N ARG A 522 27.65 22.11 -1.12
CA ARG A 522 26.51 21.24 -1.46
C ARG A 522 26.90 19.76 -1.44
N GLU A 523 26.05 18.91 -0.86
CA GLU A 523 26.16 17.46 -1.00
C GLU A 523 25.68 17.00 -2.38
N ARG A 524 26.49 16.18 -3.05
CA ARG A 524 26.10 15.51 -4.30
C ARG A 524 26.30 14.01 -4.19
N ALA A 525 25.31 13.27 -4.67
CA ALA A 525 25.42 11.83 -4.85
C ALA A 525 26.27 11.51 -6.09
N TYR A 526 27.04 10.42 -6.04
CA TYR A 526 27.77 9.87 -7.17
C TYR A 526 27.50 8.38 -7.30
N LEU A 527 27.74 7.86 -8.50
CA LEU A 527 27.66 6.44 -8.84
C LEU A 527 28.98 6.03 -9.49
N ARG A 528 29.66 5.04 -8.93
CA ARG A 528 30.96 4.56 -9.43
C ARG A 528 30.99 3.05 -9.56
N CYS A 529 31.90 2.53 -10.36
CA CYS A 529 32.26 1.12 -10.29
C CYS A 529 33.02 0.83 -8.98
N ILE A 530 32.76 -0.31 -8.33
CA ILE A 530 33.43 -0.68 -7.08
C ILE A 530 34.96 -0.75 -7.21
N SER A 531 35.47 -1.17 -8.38
CA SER A 531 36.90 -1.24 -8.68
C SER A 531 37.49 0.08 -9.19
N ASN A 532 36.68 1.13 -9.34
CA ASN A 532 37.07 2.39 -9.99
C ASN A 532 37.65 2.20 -11.40
N CYS A 533 37.11 1.26 -12.18
CA CYS A 533 37.58 1.00 -13.55
C CYS A 533 37.42 2.22 -14.49
N GLU A 534 38.10 2.17 -15.63
CA GLU A 534 38.03 3.17 -16.71
C GLU A 534 36.62 3.47 -17.20
N SER A 535 35.73 2.47 -17.13
CA SER A 535 34.33 2.59 -17.58
C SER A 535 33.38 3.12 -16.51
N THR A 536 33.88 3.56 -15.35
CA THR A 536 33.06 4.04 -14.23
C THR A 536 32.06 5.15 -14.66
N PRO A 537 30.80 5.14 -14.14
CA PRO A 537 29.80 6.14 -14.52
C PRO A 537 30.13 7.58 -14.09
N VAL A 538 30.92 7.75 -13.02
CA VAL A 538 31.34 9.06 -12.54
C VAL A 538 32.50 9.60 -13.37
N ARG A 539 32.25 10.73 -14.06
CA ARG A 539 33.20 11.37 -14.97
C ARG A 539 33.55 12.77 -14.52
N CYS A 540 34.78 13.18 -14.81
CA CYS A 540 35.24 14.53 -14.53
C CYS A 540 34.47 15.53 -15.37
N ALA A 541 33.87 16.54 -14.73
CA ALA A 541 33.12 17.57 -15.43
C ALA A 541 34.00 18.51 -16.27
N ARG A 542 35.33 18.49 -16.03
CA ARG A 542 36.33 19.31 -16.73
C ARG A 542 36.89 18.65 -17.99
N CYS A 543 37.33 17.39 -17.91
CA CYS A 543 38.00 16.71 -19.02
C CYS A 543 37.32 15.41 -19.48
N GLY A 544 36.19 15.02 -18.89
CA GLY A 544 35.48 13.79 -19.25
C GLY A 544 36.14 12.48 -18.76
N GLY A 545 37.36 12.52 -18.24
CA GLY A 545 38.07 11.33 -17.73
C GLY A 545 37.38 10.65 -16.54
N PRO A 546 37.70 9.38 -16.25
CA PRO A 546 37.14 8.66 -15.10
C PRO A 546 37.53 9.33 -13.78
N MET A 547 36.66 9.19 -12.79
CA MET A 547 36.95 9.61 -11.42
C MET A 547 36.94 8.43 -10.46
N SER A 548 37.90 8.42 -9.55
CA SER A 548 38.01 7.41 -8.49
C SER A 548 37.62 8.04 -7.16
N ALA A 549 36.86 7.31 -6.35
CA ALA A 549 36.59 7.72 -4.98
C ALA A 549 37.77 7.33 -4.08
N LYS A 550 38.19 8.28 -3.24
CA LYS A 550 39.29 8.12 -2.28
C LYS A 550 38.84 8.59 -0.89
N LEU A 551 39.44 8.02 0.14
CA LEU A 551 39.26 8.47 1.51
C LEU A 551 40.34 9.51 1.86
N GLY A 552 39.94 10.68 2.33
CA GLY A 552 40.84 11.71 2.84
C GLY A 552 40.50 12.11 4.28
N ARG A 553 41.25 13.07 4.84
CA ARG A 553 41.10 13.57 6.21
C ARG A 553 39.66 14.02 6.54
N PHE A 554 38.97 14.60 5.56
CA PHE A 554 37.60 15.13 5.71
C PHE A 554 36.51 14.19 5.17
N GLY A 555 36.85 12.92 4.93
CA GLY A 555 35.93 11.92 4.39
C GLY A 555 36.17 11.61 2.91
N VAL A 556 35.16 11.07 2.25
CA VAL A 556 35.26 10.60 0.86
C VAL A 556 35.29 11.78 -0.10
N TYR A 557 36.20 11.75 -1.07
CA TYR A 557 36.29 12.69 -2.18
C TYR A 557 36.53 11.96 -3.50
N LEU A 558 36.10 12.56 -4.61
CA LEU A 558 36.33 12.08 -5.96
C LEU A 558 37.52 12.82 -6.56
N ARG A 559 38.45 12.11 -7.19
CA ARG A 559 39.59 12.70 -7.91
C ARG A 559 39.67 12.16 -9.33
N CYS A 560 39.86 13.06 -10.30
CA CYS A 560 40.13 12.68 -11.68
C CYS A 560 41.59 12.23 -11.84
N GLY A 561 41.81 11.10 -12.52
CA GLY A 561 43.15 10.61 -12.86
C GLY A 561 43.89 11.54 -13.82
N ASN A 562 43.19 12.10 -14.82
CA ASN A 562 43.84 12.84 -15.92
C ASN A 562 44.22 14.28 -15.54
N CYS A 563 43.31 15.03 -14.92
CA CYS A 563 43.52 16.47 -14.65
C CYS A 563 43.59 16.82 -13.16
N GLY A 564 43.53 15.83 -12.27
CA GLY A 564 43.61 16.03 -10.82
C GLY A 564 42.41 16.72 -10.17
N SER A 565 41.40 17.15 -10.93
CA SER A 565 40.22 17.86 -10.40
C SER A 565 39.51 17.03 -9.32
N THR A 566 39.12 17.70 -8.23
CA THR A 566 38.45 17.08 -7.08
C THR A 566 36.99 17.52 -6.94
N ASN A 567 36.10 16.56 -6.66
CA ASN A 567 34.65 16.78 -6.45
C ASN A 567 33.93 17.59 -7.55
N PHE A 568 34.50 17.62 -8.76
CA PHE A 568 33.93 18.29 -9.93
C PHE A 568 33.58 17.26 -11.01
N PHE A 569 32.34 16.74 -10.93
CA PHE A 569 31.93 15.54 -11.66
C PHE A 569 30.52 15.62 -12.24
N ARG A 570 30.28 14.75 -13.23
CA ARG A 570 28.98 14.43 -13.82
C ARG A 570 28.79 12.91 -13.72
N VAL A 571 27.55 12.44 -13.58
CA VAL A 571 27.23 11.02 -13.60
C VAL A 571 26.62 10.72 -14.97
N ARG A 572 27.30 9.89 -15.77
CA ARG A 572 26.77 9.45 -17.06
C ARG A 572 25.61 8.50 -16.79
N ARG A 573 24.42 8.78 -17.36
CA ARG A 573 23.34 7.79 -17.43
C ARG A 573 23.83 6.67 -18.35
N GLN A 574 23.92 5.46 -17.82
CA GLN A 574 24.13 4.25 -18.63
C GLN A 574 22.79 3.76 -19.14
#